data_AF-A0A537WJC9-F1
#
_entry.id   AF-A0A537WJC9-F1
#
_cell.length_a   1.000
_cell.length_b   1.000
_cell.length_c   1.000
_cell.angle_alpha   90.00
_cell.angle_beta   90.00
_cell.angle_gamma   90.00
#
_symmetry.space_group_name_H-M   'P 1'
#
loop_
_entity.id
_entity.type
_entity.pdbx_description
1 polymer ?
#
loop_
_entity_poly.entity_id
_entity_poly.type
_entity_poly.pdbx_seq_one_letter_code
_entity_poly.pdbx_strand_id
1 'polypeptide(L)' 'ALLMGFVLALRLSIDNIIGPIVLGHAARLHPVVVIAGFVGGAMLFGVVGLLLAVPMAVCIKIALEHYYAEPIRPEERQD' A
#
# COMPACT_ATOMS: atom_id res chain seq x y z
N ALA A 1 33.72 13.20 -3.89
CA ALA A 1 33.62 11.79 -4.30
C ALA A 1 33.29 10.87 -3.12
N LEU A 2 34.10 10.83 -2.05
CA LEU A 2 33.94 9.89 -0.93
C LEU A 2 32.63 10.09 -0.13
N LEU A 3 32.27 11.34 0.18
CA LEU A 3 30.97 11.70 0.77
C LEU A 3 29.78 11.31 -0.11
N MET A 4 29.91 11.52 -1.42
CA MET A 4 28.88 11.19 -2.41
C MET A 4 28.64 9.67 -2.46
N GLY A 5 29.72 8.87 -2.47
CA GLY A 5 29.64 7.41 -2.43
C GLY A 5 29.04 6.88 -1.13
N PHE A 6 29.38 7.48 0.01
CA PHE A 6 28.82 7.11 1.31
C PHE A 6 27.31 7.37 1.38
N VAL A 7 26.85 8.55 0.95
CA VAL A 7 25.42 8.88 0.92
C VAL A 7 24.65 7.95 -0.02
N LEU A 8 25.24 7.62 -1.17
CA LEU A 8 24.63 6.69 -2.12
C LEU A 8 24.50 5.28 -1.53
N ALA A 9 25.55 4.76 -0.89
CA ALA A 9 25.52 3.46 -0.22
C ALA A 9 24.48 3.39 0.92
N LEU A 10 24.34 4.48 1.69
CA LEU A 10 23.30 4.61 2.71
C LEU A 10 21.91 4.63 2.09
N ARG A 11 21.69 5.43 1.03
CA ARG A 11 20.40 5.48 0.32
C ARG A 11 20.01 4.13 -0.23
N LEU A 12 20.91 3.43 -0.92
CA LEU A 12 20.63 2.08 -1.45
C LEU A 12 20.31 1.08 -0.33
N SER A 13 21.03 1.14 0.80
CA SER A 13 20.74 0.28 1.95
C SER A 13 19.37 0.57 2.55
N ILE A 14 19.00 1.85 2.67
CA ILE A 14 17.70 2.27 3.20
C ILE A 14 16.58 1.89 2.24
N ASP A 15 16.68 2.25 0.97
CA ASP A 15 15.59 2.03 0.01
C ASP A 15 15.38 0.54 -0.30
N ASN A 16 16.45 -0.26 -0.33
CA ASN A 16 16.36 -1.67 -0.72
C ASN A 16 16.15 -2.64 0.46
N ILE A 17 16.44 -2.24 1.70
CA ILE A 17 16.28 -3.12 2.89
C ILE A 17 15.22 -2.54 3.83
N ILE A 18 15.37 -1.29 4.23
CA ILE A 18 14.45 -0.66 5.20
C ILE A 18 13.11 -0.33 4.53
N GLY A 19 13.13 0.11 3.27
CA GLY A 19 11.96 0.35 2.44
C GLY A 19 10.98 -0.81 2.46
N PRO A 20 11.33 -2.02 1.97
CA PRO A 20 10.41 -3.15 1.95
C PRO A 20 10.06 -3.70 3.34
N ILE A 21 10.95 -3.61 4.34
CA ILE A 21 10.64 -4.07 5.71
C ILE A 21 9.61 -3.15 6.39
N VAL A 22 9.74 -1.84 6.23
CA VAL A 22 8.80 -0.85 6.80
C VAL A 22 7.53 -0.75 5.96
N LEU A 23 7.63 -0.89 4.64
CA LEU A 23 6.49 -0.90 3.71
C LEU A 23 5.82 -2.29 3.62
N GLY A 24 6.15 -3.20 4.56
CA GLY A 24 6.03 -4.66 4.53
C GLY A 24 4.76 -5.33 4.05
N HIS A 25 3.64 -4.64 3.82
CA HIS A 25 2.44 -5.18 3.16
C HIS A 25 1.48 -4.09 2.64
N ALA A 26 1.86 -2.81 2.73
CA ALA A 26 0.93 -1.68 2.68
C ALA A 26 0.32 -1.41 1.29
N ALA A 27 0.91 -1.96 0.23
CA ALA A 27 0.48 -1.73 -1.15
C ALA A 27 -0.11 -2.98 -1.83
N ARG A 28 -0.72 -3.91 -1.08
CA ARG A 28 -1.48 -5.02 -1.67
C ARG A 28 -2.83 -4.60 -2.29
N LEU A 29 -3.00 -3.33 -2.67
CA LEU A 29 -4.08 -3.02 -3.60
C LEU A 29 -3.63 -3.48 -4.98
N HIS A 30 -4.35 -4.45 -5.53
CA HIS A 30 -4.10 -4.88 -6.89
C HIS A 30 -4.20 -3.66 -7.84
N PRO A 31 -3.24 -3.41 -8.74
CA PRO A 31 -3.23 -2.22 -9.60
C PRO A 31 -4.54 -2.01 -10.35
N VAL A 32 -5.23 -3.10 -10.71
CA VAL A 32 -6.54 -3.06 -11.36
C VAL A 32 -7.62 -2.40 -10.49
N VAL A 33 -7.62 -2.62 -9.16
CA VAL A 33 -8.60 -2.00 -8.25
C VAL A 33 -8.39 -0.48 -8.19
N VAL A 34 -7.13 -0.05 -8.19
CA VAL A 34 -6.77 1.38 -8.20
C VAL A 34 -7.20 2.03 -9.52
N ILE A 35 -6.94 1.38 -10.65
CA ILE A 35 -7.36 1.86 -11.97
C ILE A 35 -8.90 1.92 -12.06
N ALA A 36 -9.60 0.88 -11.60
CA ALA A 36 -11.07 0.87 -11.56
C ALA A 36 -11.63 2.00 -10.68
N GLY A 37 -11.01 2.23 -9.52
CA GLY A 37 -11.34 3.35 -8.64
C GLY A 37 -11.09 4.72 -9.29
N PHE A 38 -10.00 4.88 -10.04
CA PHE A 38 -9.72 6.11 -10.78
C PHE A 38 -10.76 6.36 -11.87
N VAL A 39 -11.10 5.35 -12.68
CA VAL A 39 -12.09 5.48 -13.75
C VAL A 39 -13.47 5.78 -13.17
N GLY A 40 -13.91 5.02 -12.17
CA GLY A 40 -15.19 5.24 -11.50
C GLY A 40 -15.27 6.59 -10.79
N GLY A 41 -14.22 6.94 -10.02
CA GLY A 41 -14.12 8.22 -9.32
C GLY A 41 -14.11 9.41 -10.28
N ALA A 42 -13.34 9.32 -11.37
CA ALA A 42 -13.31 10.35 -12.41
C ALA A 42 -14.67 10.55 -13.09
N MET A 43 -15.43 9.47 -13.31
CA MET A 43 -16.78 9.58 -13.89
C MET A 43 -17.80 10.18 -12.92
N LEU A 44 -17.72 9.86 -11.62
CA LEU A 44 -18.69 10.32 -10.62
C LEU A 44 -18.43 11.76 -10.14
N PHE A 45 -17.17 12.10 -9.90
CA PHE A 45 -16.77 13.37 -9.25
C PHE A 45 -15.65 14.12 -10.01
N GLY A 46 -15.31 13.70 -11.23
CA GLY A 46 -14.27 14.36 -12.04
C GLY A 46 -12.88 14.27 -11.40
N VAL A 47 -12.13 15.37 -11.46
CA VAL A 47 -10.75 15.46 -10.93
C VAL A 47 -10.70 15.14 -9.43
N VAL A 48 -11.72 15.55 -8.68
CA VAL A 48 -11.80 15.28 -7.23
C VAL A 48 -11.88 13.78 -6.96
N GLY A 49 -12.67 13.05 -7.76
CA GLY A 49 -12.78 11.61 -7.66
C GLY A 49 -11.50 10.87 -8.04
N LEU A 50 -10.68 11.46 -8.94
CA LEU A 50 -9.36 10.93 -9.26
C LEU A 50 -8.43 11.04 -8.03
N LEU A 51 -8.38 12.20 -7.37
CA LEU A 51 -7.53 12.41 -6.18
C LEU A 51 -7.92 11.48 -5.02
N LEU A 52 -9.21 11.22 -4.85
CA LEU A 52 -9.74 10.39 -3.77
C LEU A 52 -9.77 8.89 -4.08
N ALA A 53 -9.47 8.47 -5.30
CA ALA A 53 -9.59 7.07 -5.72
C ALA A 53 -8.72 6.12 -4.89
N VAL A 54 -7.45 6.48 -4.67
CA VAL A 54 -6.49 5.66 -3.89
C VAL A 54 -6.92 5.52 -2.42
N PRO A 55 -7.16 6.61 -1.65
CA PRO A 55 -7.57 6.47 -0.25
C PRO A 55 -8.93 5.76 -0.12
N MET A 56 -9.89 6.01 -1.02
CA MET A 56 -11.17 5.29 -1.01
C MET A 56 -11.01 3.79 -1.27
N ALA A 57 -10.18 3.40 -2.25
CA ALA A 57 -9.92 2.00 -2.52
C ALA A 57 -9.27 1.29 -1.32
N VAL A 58 -8.38 1.98 -0.59
CA VAL A 58 -7.78 1.47 0.66
C VAL A 58 -8.84 1.33 1.75
N CYS A 59 -9.70 2.33 1.96
CA CYS A 59 -10.78 2.25 2.93
C CYS A 59 -11.73 1.09 2.65
N ILE A 60 -12.12 0.89 1.38
CA ILE A 60 -12.98 -0.23 0.96
C ILE A 60 -12.27 -1.57 1.22
N LYS A 61 -10.98 -1.68 0.88
CA LYS A 61 -10.20 -2.90 1.16
C LYS A 61 -10.19 -3.21 2.66
N ILE A 62 -9.89 -2.24 3.52
CA ILE A 62 -9.83 -2.43 4.96
C ILE A 62 -11.21 -2.79 5.52
N ALA A 63 -12.28 -2.13 5.04
CA ALA A 63 -13.64 -2.43 5.45
C ALA A 63 -14.07 -3.86 5.05
N LEU A 64 -13.72 -4.29 3.84
CA LEU A 64 -13.95 -5.66 3.37
C LEU A 64 -13.13 -6.67 4.18
N GLU A 65 -11.86 -6.40 4.46
CA GLU A 65 -11.05 -7.24 5.35
C GLU A 65 -11.66 -7.30 6.75
N HIS A 66 -12.17 -6.20 7.30
CA HIS A 66 -12.78 -6.22 8.62
C HIS A 66 -14.12 -6.95 8.68
N TYR A 67 -14.94 -6.86 7.61
CA TYR A 67 -16.29 -7.41 7.61
C TYR A 67 -16.36 -8.84 7.06
N TYR A 68 -15.50 -9.19 6.11
CA TYR A 68 -15.48 -10.49 5.43
C TYR A 68 -14.28 -11.37 5.80
N ALA A 69 -13.19 -10.83 6.36
CA ALA A 69 -12.17 -11.71 6.90
C ALA A 69 -12.71 -12.32 8.20
N GLU A 70 -13.08 -13.59 8.07
CA GLU A 70 -13.24 -14.54 9.16
C GLU A 70 -12.20 -14.28 10.26
N PRO A 71 -12.55 -14.40 11.57
CA PRO A 71 -11.63 -14.10 12.65
C PRO A 71 -10.34 -14.85 12.36
N ILE A 72 -9.23 -14.13 12.19
CA ILE A 72 -7.92 -14.75 12.05
C ILE A 72 -7.77 -15.58 13.31
N ARG A 73 -8.01 -16.89 13.18
CA ARG A 73 -7.76 -17.85 14.25
C ARG A 73 -6.31 -17.59 14.59
N PRO A 74 -5.99 -17.11 15.81
CA PRO A 74 -4.60 -17.01 16.19
C PRO A 74 -4.06 -18.42 15.94
N GLU A 75 -3.04 -18.55 15.09
CA GLU A 75 -2.29 -19.81 15.04
C GLU A 75 -1.80 -20.02 16.47
N GLU A 76 -2.51 -20.90 17.19
CA GLU A 76 -1.98 -21.53 18.37
C GLU A 76 -0.66 -22.15 17.94
N ARG A 77 0.41 -21.66 18.58
CA ARG A 77 1.62 -22.42 18.90
C ARG A 77 2.65 -22.58 17.78
N GLN A 78 3.75 -21.85 17.93
CA GLN A 78 5.07 -22.49 17.92
C GLN A 78 5.83 -22.02 19.16
N ASP A 79 5.82 -22.87 20.17
CA ASP A 79 6.79 -22.91 21.26
C ASP A 79 8.14 -23.47 20.78
#